data_AF-A0A942MR62-F1
#
_entry.id   AF-A0A942MR62-F1
#
_cell.length_a   1.000
_cell.length_b   1.000
_cell.length_c   1.000
_cell.angle_alpha   90.00
_cell.angle_beta   90.00
_cell.angle_gamma   90.00
#
_symmetry.space_group_name_H-M   'P 1'
#
loop_
_entity.id
_entity.type
_entity.pdbx_description
1 polymer ?
#
loop_
_entity_poly.entity_id
_entity_poly.type
_entity_poly.pdbx_seq_one_letter_code
_entity_poly.pdbx_strand_id
1 'polypeptide(L)' 'MQWNAEKFPSGLYFYQLKAGNFSETKKMILMK' A
#
# COMPACT_ATOMS: atom_id res chain seq x y z
N MET A 1 14.33 -2.42 -3.53
CA MET A 1 13.48 -1.79 -4.57
C MET A 1 12.56 -0.80 -3.87
N GLN A 2 12.61 0.47 -4.23
CA GLN A 2 11.84 1.54 -3.59
C GLN A 2 10.51 1.70 -4.32
N TRP A 3 9.39 1.65 -3.61
CA TRP A 3 8.07 1.89 -4.21
C TRP A 3 7.97 3.37 -4.58
N ASN A 4 7.72 3.67 -5.86
CA ASN A 4 7.70 5.05 -6.35
C ASN A 4 6.25 5.55 -6.43
N ALA A 5 5.84 6.31 -5.42
CA ALA A 5 4.47 6.80 -5.24
C ALA A 5 4.14 8.06 -6.07
N GLU A 6 5.13 8.65 -6.75
CA GLU A 6 4.99 9.94 -7.45
C GLU A 6 3.95 9.94 -8.57
N LYS A 7 3.65 8.78 -9.16
CA LYS A 7 2.64 8.63 -10.23
C LYS A 7 1.22 8.42 -9.69
N PHE A 8 1.05 8.28 -8.38
CA PHE A 8 -0.22 7.97 -7.75
C PHE A 8 -0.83 9.23 -7.11
N PRO A 9 -2.13 9.50 -7.31
CA PRO A 9 -2.79 10.64 -6.70
C PRO A 9 -2.90 10.49 -5.17
N SER A 10 -2.97 11.60 -4.43
CA SER A 10 -3.30 11.57 -3.00
C SER A 10 -4.63 10.84 -2.80
N GLY A 11 -4.71 9.91 -1.85
CA GLY A 11 -5.89 9.08 -1.66
C GLY A 11 -5.70 7.92 -0.69
N LEU A 12 -6.77 7.16 -0.49
CA LEU A 12 -6.76 5.95 0.32
C LEU A 12 -6.47 4.73 -0.56
N TYR A 13 -5.45 3.97 -0.22
CA TYR A 13 -5.01 2.77 -0.91
C TYR A 13 -5.16 1.57 0.02
N PHE A 14 -5.74 0.47 -0.48
CA PHE A 14 -5.76 -0.79 0.24
C PHE A 14 -4.63 -1.69 -0.27
N TYR A 15 -3.91 -2.33 0.64
CA TYR A 15 -2.86 -3.27 0.30
C TYR A 15 -2.91 -4.49 1.21
N GLN A 16 -2.37 -5.60 0.73
CA GLN A 16 -2.37 -6.87 1.44
C GLN A 16 -0.94 -7.33 1.67
N LEU A 17 -0.59 -7.57 2.93
CA LEU A 17 0.64 -8.21 3.35
C LEU A 17 0.42 -9.73 3.34
N LYS A 18 1.20 -10.44 2.53
CA LYS A 18 1.20 -11.91 2.47
C LYS A 18 2.55 -12.44 2.93
N ALA A 19 2.56 -13.28 3.97
CA ALA A 19 3.75 -13.94 4.49
C ALA A 19 3.43 -15.40 4.85
N GLY A 20 3.64 -16.32 3.91
CA GLY A 20 3.26 -17.73 4.07
C GLY A 20 1.75 -17.87 4.28
N ASN A 21 1.35 -18.40 5.44
CA ASN A 21 -0.05 -18.54 5.85
C ASN A 21 -0.65 -17.25 6.44
N PHE A 22 0.15 -16.21 6.63
CA PHE A 22 -0.32 -14.93 7.13
C PHE A 22 -0.77 -14.03 5.97
N SER A 23 -1.99 -13.51 6.09
CA SER A 23 -2.57 -12.56 5.16
C SER A 23 -3.27 -11.45 5.94
N GLU A 24 -2.84 -10.21 5.73
CA GLU A 24 -3.40 -9.05 6.41
C GLU A 24 -3.67 -7.91 5.43
N THR A 25 -4.89 -7.38 5.45
CA THR A 25 -5.28 -6.22 4.63
C THR A 25 -5.17 -4.94 5.45
N LYS A 26 -4.41 -3.97 4.94
CA LYS A 26 -4.22 -2.66 5.56
C LYS A 26 -4.61 -1.55 4.59
N LYS A 27 -4.95 -0.39 5.17
CA LYS A 27 -5.19 0.85 4.44
C LYS A 27 -3.97 1.77 4.60
N MET A 28 -3.53 2.36 3.50
CA MET A 28 -2.49 3.39 3.42
C MET A 28 -3.14 4.67 2.93
N ILE A 29 -2.85 5.79 3.58
CA ILE A 29 -3.24 7.10 3.07
C ILE A 29 -2.00 7.67 2.39
N LEU A 30 -2.08 7.90 1.09
CA LEU A 30 -1.06 8.62 0.34
C LEU A 30 -1.42 10.11 0.35
N MET A 31 -0.53 10.92 0.89
CA MET A 31 -0.60 12.38 0.84
C MET A 31 0.60 12.87 0.01
N LYS A 32 0.33 13.66 -1.04
CA LYS A 32 1.35 14.31 -1.85
C LYS A 32 1.92 15.55 -1.14
#